data_AF-A0A8I7B7M4-F1
#
_entry.id   AF-A0A8I7B7M4-F1
#
_cell.length_a   1.000
_cell.length_b   1.000
_cell.length_c   1.000
_cell.angle_alpha   90.00
_cell.angle_beta   90.00
_cell.angle_gamma   90.00
#
_symmetry.space_group_name_H-M   'P 1'
#
loop_
_entity.id
_entity.type
_entity.pdbx_description
1 polymer ?
#
loop_
_entity_poly.entity_id
_entity_poly.type
_entity_poly.pdbx_seq_one_letter_code
_entity_poly.pdbx_strand_id
1 'polypeptide(L)'
;MSYGGRLVLRNYILTSLPMFLLSFFEVPIGVRKRLDFYRSHFFWKSDEAKKKYRLTRWDFICRPKYQGGLRIENLKVKDICLLSKWLYRISTETEGMWVKILRNKYLHSKTLAQVTSRPNDSPFWKGLMKINVIFFQKVKFVVGDGTSTRFWKDTWLEDTPLAL
;
A
#
# COMPACT_ATOMS: atom_id res chain seq x y z
N MET A 1 -18.88 -24.80 -9.19
CA MET A 1 -18.93 -23.39 -8.73
C MET A 1 -18.81 -22.43 -9.93
N SER A 2 -19.67 -21.42 -10.05
CA SER A 2 -19.62 -20.45 -11.16
C SER A 2 -18.36 -19.55 -11.10
N TYR A 3 -17.97 -18.93 -12.22
CA TYR A 3 -16.85 -17.96 -12.22
C TYR A 3 -17.10 -16.78 -11.28
N GLY A 4 -18.35 -16.29 -11.22
CA GLY A 4 -18.77 -15.22 -10.29
C GLY A 4 -18.66 -15.61 -8.82
N GLY A 5 -19.13 -16.80 -8.43
CA GLY A 5 -19.01 -17.28 -7.04
C GLY A 5 -17.55 -17.42 -6.58
N ARG A 6 -16.66 -17.88 -7.48
CA ARG A 6 -15.22 -17.96 -7.21
C ARG A 6 -14.53 -16.62 -7.09
N LEU A 7 -14.95 -15.63 -7.89
CA LEU A 7 -14.47 -14.25 -7.78
C LEU A 7 -14.72 -13.71 -6.36
N VAL A 8 -15.94 -13.89 -5.85
CA VAL A 8 -16.35 -13.42 -4.51
C VAL A 8 -15.62 -14.19 -3.41
N LEU A 9 -15.64 -15.54 -3.44
CA LEU A 9 -15.00 -16.37 -2.42
C LEU A 9 -13.49 -16.10 -2.31
N ARG A 10 -12.81 -15.91 -3.45
CA ARG A 10 -11.39 -15.55 -3.49
C ARG A 10 -11.12 -14.17 -2.92
N ASN A 11 -11.91 -13.17 -3.31
CA ASN A 11 -11.74 -11.81 -2.77
C ASN A 11 -11.93 -11.81 -1.25
N TYR A 12 -12.82 -12.65 -0.73
CA TYR A 12 -13.06 -12.75 0.70
C TYR A 12 -11.94 -13.48 1.44
N ILE A 13 -11.55 -14.69 1.01
CA ILE A 13 -10.64 -15.56 1.80
C ILE A 13 -9.15 -15.29 1.51
N LEU A 14 -8.76 -15.25 0.24
CA LEU A 14 -7.34 -15.18 -0.16
C LEU A 14 -6.76 -13.76 -0.06
N THR A 15 -7.63 -12.77 0.13
CA THR A 15 -7.22 -11.38 0.30
C THR A 15 -7.22 -10.98 1.77
N SER A 16 -8.14 -11.51 2.60
CA SER A 16 -8.23 -11.14 4.03
C SER A 16 -7.07 -11.65 4.88
N LEU A 17 -6.61 -12.88 4.64
CA LEU A 17 -5.46 -13.42 5.34
C LEU A 17 -4.17 -12.60 5.16
N PRO A 18 -3.76 -12.22 3.93
CA PRO A 18 -2.59 -11.37 3.75
C PRO A 18 -2.85 -9.89 4.05
N MET A 19 -4.11 -9.43 4.17
CA MET A 19 -4.43 -8.00 4.38
C MET A 19 -3.76 -7.44 5.63
N PHE A 20 -3.76 -8.20 6.72
CA PHE A 20 -3.08 -7.78 7.94
C PHE A 20 -1.57 -7.60 7.70
N LEU A 21 -0.91 -8.58 7.08
CA LEU A 21 0.53 -8.50 6.81
C LEU A 21 0.88 -7.38 5.82
N LEU A 22 0.08 -7.21 4.76
CA LEU A 22 0.21 -6.12 3.77
C LEU A 22 0.05 -4.73 4.41
N SER A 23 -0.64 -4.64 5.54
CA SER A 23 -0.84 -3.36 6.24
C SER A 23 0.35 -2.94 7.10
N PHE A 24 1.21 -3.89 7.50
CA PHE A 24 2.36 -3.63 8.37
C PHE A 24 3.71 -3.82 7.67
N PHE A 25 3.77 -4.61 6.61
CA PHE A 25 5.02 -4.95 5.96
C PHE A 25 4.90 -4.74 4.47
N GLU A 26 5.91 -4.06 3.90
CA GLU A 26 6.08 -4.03 2.46
C GLU A 26 6.39 -5.45 1.99
N VAL A 27 5.51 -6.01 1.15
CA VAL A 27 5.66 -7.39 0.70
C VAL A 27 6.80 -7.51 -0.31
N PRO A 28 7.81 -8.37 -0.05
CA PRO A 28 8.88 -8.62 -1.00
C PRO A 28 8.34 -9.11 -2.34
N ILE A 29 9.00 -8.70 -3.44
CA ILE A 29 8.54 -8.99 -4.81
C ILE A 29 8.36 -10.50 -5.03
N GLY A 30 9.24 -11.34 -4.47
CA GLY A 30 9.15 -12.80 -4.56
C GLY A 30 7.90 -13.36 -3.89
N VAL A 31 7.60 -12.89 -2.67
CA VAL A 31 6.40 -13.31 -1.92
C VAL A 31 5.14 -12.87 -2.66
N ARG A 32 5.10 -11.63 -3.16
CA ARG A 32 3.98 -11.14 -3.97
C ARG A 32 3.75 -12.00 -5.21
N LYS A 33 4.81 -12.29 -5.99
CA LYS A 33 4.72 -13.15 -7.18
C LYS A 33 4.19 -14.55 -6.83
N ARG A 34 4.60 -15.12 -5.70
CA ARG A 34 4.11 -16.41 -5.23
C ARG A 34 2.64 -16.35 -4.81
N LEU A 35 2.21 -15.29 -4.14
CA LEU A 35 0.81 -15.05 -3.82
C LEU A 35 -0.05 -14.92 -5.09
N ASP A 36 0.41 -14.12 -6.05
CA ASP A 36 -0.26 -13.94 -7.34
C ASP A 36 -0.31 -15.25 -8.14
N PHE A 37 0.73 -16.09 -8.05
CA PHE A 37 0.73 -17.43 -8.63
C PHE A 37 -0.40 -18.29 -8.04
N TYR A 38 -0.51 -18.40 -6.72
CA TYR A 38 -1.57 -19.19 -6.08
C TYR A 38 -2.96 -18.63 -6.38
N ARG A 39 -3.13 -17.30 -6.35
CA ARG A 39 -4.40 -16.63 -6.68
C ARG A 39 -4.81 -16.85 -8.13
N SER A 40 -3.84 -16.80 -9.06
CA SER A 40 -4.04 -17.09 -10.47
C SER A 40 -4.37 -18.56 -10.71
N HIS A 41 -3.61 -19.46 -10.09
CA HIS A 41 -3.80 -20.89 -10.23
C HIS A 41 -5.19 -21.32 -9.72
N PHE A 42 -5.61 -20.83 -8.54
CA PHE A 42 -6.94 -21.06 -8.00
C PHE A 42 -8.07 -20.51 -8.89
N PHE A 43 -7.83 -19.38 -9.56
CA PHE A 43 -8.84 -18.80 -10.45
C PHE A 43 -9.07 -19.61 -11.72
N TRP A 44 -7.97 -20.06 -12.34
CA TRP A 44 -8.01 -20.75 -13.62
C TRP A 44 -8.26 -22.25 -13.49
N LYS A 45 -7.74 -22.89 -12.44
CA LYS A 45 -7.91 -24.32 -12.20
C LYS A 45 -9.19 -24.56 -11.40
N SER A 46 -10.14 -25.24 -12.05
CA SER A 46 -11.48 -25.50 -11.52
C SER A 46 -11.69 -26.95 -11.09
N ASP A 47 -10.91 -27.86 -11.64
CA ASP A 47 -11.15 -29.30 -11.61
C ASP A 47 -9.81 -30.01 -11.87
N GLU A 48 -9.56 -31.14 -11.20
CA GLU A 48 -8.30 -31.88 -11.35
C GLU A 48 -8.18 -32.54 -12.73
N ALA A 49 -9.31 -32.86 -13.35
CA ALA A 49 -9.39 -33.62 -14.59
C ALA A 49 -9.27 -32.79 -15.89
N LYS A 50 -9.46 -31.47 -15.87
CA LYS A 50 -9.44 -30.63 -17.09
C LYS A 50 -8.48 -29.45 -16.98
N LYS A 51 -7.39 -29.51 -17.76
CA LYS A 51 -6.42 -28.42 -17.91
C LYS A 51 -7.10 -27.23 -18.59
N LYS A 52 -7.41 -26.17 -17.84
CA LYS A 52 -7.93 -24.91 -18.42
C LYS A 52 -6.77 -23.99 -18.79
N TYR A 53 -6.81 -23.46 -20.02
CA TYR A 53 -5.82 -22.50 -20.50
C TYR A 53 -5.94 -21.17 -19.78
N ARG A 54 -4.79 -20.55 -19.50
CA ARG A 54 -4.73 -19.19 -18.96
C ARG A 54 -4.98 -18.21 -20.11
N LEU A 55 -6.23 -17.76 -20.24
CA LEU A 55 -6.66 -16.91 -21.35
C LEU A 55 -6.10 -15.49 -21.29
N THR A 56 -5.61 -15.03 -20.13
CA THR A 56 -5.17 -13.64 -19.95
C THR A 56 -4.09 -13.51 -18.89
N ARG A 57 -3.20 -12.52 -19.06
CA ARG A 57 -2.16 -12.16 -18.06
C ARG A 57 -2.83 -11.71 -16.76
N TRP A 58 -2.31 -12.17 -15.63
CA TRP A 58 -2.92 -11.87 -14.32
C TRP A 58 -2.92 -10.37 -14.01
N ASP A 59 -1.84 -9.66 -14.35
CA ASP A 59 -1.74 -8.22 -14.14
C ASP A 59 -2.81 -7.41 -14.90
N PHE A 60 -3.27 -7.90 -16.05
CA PHE A 60 -4.34 -7.26 -16.82
C PHE A 60 -5.69 -7.47 -16.13
N ILE A 61 -5.94 -8.67 -15.61
CA ILE A 61 -7.18 -9.01 -14.92
C ILE A 61 -7.32 -8.23 -13.60
N CYS A 62 -6.21 -7.93 -12.93
CA CYS A 62 -6.17 -7.13 -11.71
C CYS A 62 -6.38 -5.63 -11.92
N ARG A 63 -6.65 -5.17 -13.15
CA ARG A 63 -6.98 -3.77 -13.42
C ARG A 63 -8.43 -3.44 -13.01
N PRO A 64 -8.77 -2.16 -12.85
CA PRO A 64 -10.15 -1.72 -12.69
C PRO A 64 -11.03 -2.14 -13.88
N LYS A 65 -12.35 -2.29 -13.64
CA LYS A 65 -13.31 -2.70 -14.68
C LYS A 65 -13.32 -1.77 -15.90
N TYR A 66 -13.18 -0.46 -15.67
CA TYR A 66 -13.12 0.53 -16.75
C TYR A 66 -11.87 0.39 -17.64
N GLN A 67 -10.86 -0.36 -17.20
CA GLN A 67 -9.66 -0.72 -17.98
C GLN A 67 -9.69 -2.18 -18.49
N GLY A 68 -10.85 -2.84 -18.47
CA GLY A 68 -11.02 -4.21 -18.94
C GLY A 68 -10.63 -5.32 -17.94
N GLY A 69 -10.40 -4.97 -16.66
CA GLY A 69 -10.09 -5.95 -15.62
C GLY A 69 -11.33 -6.53 -14.91
N LEU A 70 -11.13 -7.55 -14.07
CA LEU A 70 -12.19 -8.29 -13.37
C LEU A 70 -12.40 -7.85 -11.91
N ARG A 71 -11.97 -6.63 -11.53
CA ARG A 71 -12.08 -6.10 -10.15
C ARG A 71 -11.36 -7.00 -9.13
N ILE A 72 -10.28 -7.64 -9.56
CA ILE A 72 -9.33 -8.33 -8.69
C ILE A 72 -8.35 -7.29 -8.19
N GLU A 73 -8.14 -7.22 -6.87
CA GLU A 73 -7.22 -6.23 -6.31
C GLU A 73 -5.77 -6.55 -6.64
N ASN A 74 -5.04 -5.54 -7.10
CA ASN A 74 -3.60 -5.61 -7.26
C ASN A 74 -2.90 -5.50 -5.90
N LEU A 75 -2.20 -6.56 -5.50
CA LEU A 75 -1.51 -6.64 -4.21
C LEU A 75 -0.47 -5.53 -4.00
N LYS A 76 0.27 -5.15 -5.05
CA LYS A 76 1.26 -4.07 -4.97
C LYS A 76 0.59 -2.75 -4.63
N VAL A 77 -0.50 -2.43 -5.35
CA VAL A 77 -1.23 -1.18 -5.15
C VAL A 77 -1.88 -1.16 -3.76
N LYS A 78 -2.42 -2.30 -3.34
CA LYS A 78 -3.05 -2.45 -2.02
C LYS A 78 -2.06 -2.28 -0.87
N ASP A 79 -0.89 -2.90 -0.94
CA ASP A 79 0.22 -2.73 0.02
C ASP A 79 0.62 -1.25 0.15
N ILE A 80 0.90 -0.59 -0.98
CA ILE A 80 1.23 0.84 -1.02
C ILE A 80 0.13 1.69 -0.38
N CYS A 81 -1.14 1.41 -0.70
CA CYS A 81 -2.27 2.15 -0.17
C CYS A 81 -2.42 1.98 1.36
N LEU A 82 -2.23 0.76 1.87
CA LEU A 82 -2.35 0.47 3.30
C LEU A 82 -1.22 1.10 4.11
N LEU A 83 0.01 1.06 3.60
CA LEU A 83 1.14 1.72 4.24
C LEU A 83 1.04 3.26 4.12
N SER A 84 0.52 3.78 3.00
CA SER A 84 0.20 5.21 2.86
C SER A 84 -0.87 5.66 3.86
N LYS A 85 -1.86 4.81 4.14
CA LYS A 85 -2.86 5.08 5.19
C LYS A 85 -2.19 5.23 6.57
N TRP A 86 -1.18 4.43 6.88
CA TRP A 86 -0.41 4.59 8.13
C TRP A 86 0.36 5.91 8.17
N LEU A 87 1.04 6.31 7.08
CA LEU A 87 1.71 7.61 7.00
C LEU A 87 0.72 8.76 7.22
N TYR A 88 -0.45 8.70 6.56
CA TYR A 88 -1.52 9.68 6.75
C TYR A 88 -1.98 9.75 8.21
N ARG A 89 -2.22 8.61 8.87
CA ARG A 89 -2.63 8.57 10.27
C ARG A 89 -1.55 9.15 11.19
N ILE A 90 -0.27 8.88 10.94
CA ILE A 90 0.84 9.46 11.73
C ILE A 90 0.91 10.98 11.57
N SER A 91 0.60 11.49 10.37
CA SER A 91 0.58 12.93 10.09
C SER A 91 -0.63 13.64 10.71
N THR A 92 -1.80 13.00 10.74
CA THR A 92 -3.07 13.63 11.15
C THR A 92 -3.47 13.36 12.59
N GLU A 93 -3.27 12.14 13.09
CA GLU A 93 -3.57 11.80 14.48
C GLU A 93 -2.41 12.25 15.37
N THR A 94 -2.70 13.05 16.40
CA THR A 94 -1.69 13.49 17.41
C THR A 94 -1.91 12.85 18.77
N GLU A 95 -3.16 12.51 19.11
CA GLU A 95 -3.52 12.11 20.47
C GLU A 95 -3.36 10.62 20.78
N GLY A 96 -3.30 9.76 19.75
CA GLY A 96 -3.16 8.32 19.94
C GLY A 96 -1.85 7.95 20.64
N MET A 97 -1.91 7.13 21.70
CA MET A 97 -0.71 6.65 22.41
C MET A 97 0.29 5.96 21.46
N TRP A 98 -0.22 5.20 20.50
CA TRP A 98 0.60 4.57 19.46
C TRP A 98 1.36 5.59 18.60
N VAL A 99 0.75 6.74 18.28
CA VAL A 99 1.42 7.83 17.55
C VAL A 99 2.50 8.45 18.41
N LYS A 100 2.20 8.72 19.68
CA LYS A 100 3.18 9.30 20.63
C LYS A 100 4.42 8.40 20.75
N ILE A 101 4.22 7.07 20.83
CA ILE A 101 5.31 6.09 20.84
C ILE A 101 6.12 6.15 19.53
N LEU A 102 5.46 6.13 18.37
CA LEU A 102 6.17 6.19 17.08
C LEU A 102 6.91 7.51 16.87
N ARG A 103 6.30 8.64 17.23
CA ARG A 103 6.92 9.96 17.15
C ARG A 103 8.16 10.06 18.03
N ASN A 104 8.06 9.60 19.28
CA ASN A 104 9.19 9.60 20.21
C ASN A 104 10.32 8.65 19.78
N LYS A 105 9.98 7.53 19.15
CA LYS A 105 10.95 6.53 18.70
C LYS A 105 11.66 6.91 17.39
N TYR A 106 10.93 7.50 16.44
CA TYR A 106 11.42 7.67 15.06
C TYR A 106 11.53 9.12 14.58
N LEU A 107 10.58 9.99 14.95
CA LEU A 107 10.54 11.37 14.46
C LEU A 107 11.36 12.33 15.33
N HIS A 108 11.29 12.19 16.66
CA HIS A 108 11.81 13.17 17.61
C HIS A 108 11.34 14.59 17.25
N SER A 109 12.25 15.52 16.93
CA SER A 109 11.96 16.89 16.49
C SER A 109 11.79 17.05 14.98
N LYS A 110 11.94 15.98 14.19
CA LYS A 110 11.87 16.03 12.73
C LYS A 110 10.46 15.78 12.22
N THR A 111 10.14 16.37 11.08
CA THR A 111 8.90 16.05 10.34
C THR A 111 9.01 14.70 9.64
N LEU A 112 7.88 14.05 9.36
CA LEU A 112 7.82 12.77 8.63
C LEU A 112 8.58 12.82 7.30
N ALA A 113 8.62 13.98 6.65
CA ALA A 113 9.27 14.20 5.38
C ALA A 113 10.81 14.34 5.45
N GLN A 114 11.36 14.50 6.66
CA GLN A 114 12.80 14.64 6.91
C GLN A 114 13.42 13.36 7.46
N VAL A 115 12.61 12.39 7.89
CA VAL A 115 13.11 11.15 8.48
C VAL A 115 13.48 10.15 7.38
N THR A 116 14.59 9.46 7.60
CA THR A 116 15.04 8.33 6.78
C THR A 116 15.15 7.08 7.63
N SER A 117 15.08 5.92 6.98
CA SER A 117 15.22 4.62 7.65
C SER A 117 16.65 4.39 8.11
N ARG A 118 16.81 3.87 9.33
CA ARG A 118 18.09 3.41 9.93
C ARG A 118 18.22 1.89 9.86
N PRO A 119 19.45 1.33 9.95
CA PRO A 119 19.66 -0.13 9.94
C PRO A 119 18.94 -0.89 11.06
N ASN A 120 18.84 -0.31 12.25
CA ASN A 120 18.20 -0.93 13.43
C ASN A 120 16.69 -0.64 13.53
N ASP A 121 16.10 0.03 12.54
CA ASP A 121 14.67 0.31 12.56
C ASP A 121 13.83 -0.95 12.35
N SER A 122 12.59 -0.90 12.85
CA SER A 122 11.65 -1.99 12.70
C SER A 122 11.29 -2.20 11.22
N PRO A 123 11.04 -3.44 10.77
CA PRO A 123 10.62 -3.69 9.38
C PRO A 123 9.40 -2.87 8.96
N PHE A 124 8.47 -2.61 9.89
CA PHE A 124 7.33 -1.70 9.69
C PHE A 124 7.78 -0.29 9.30
N TRP A 125 8.68 0.32 10.10
CA TRP A 125 9.18 1.67 9.81
C TRP A 125 9.97 1.73 8.50
N LYS A 126 10.77 0.70 8.21
CA LYS A 126 11.49 0.58 6.94
C LYS A 126 10.53 0.56 5.74
N GLY A 127 9.43 -0.19 5.85
CA GLY A 127 8.38 -0.22 4.83
C GLY A 127 7.71 1.13 4.63
N LEU A 128 7.38 1.82 5.72
CA LEU A 128 6.83 3.18 5.67
C LEU A 128 7.78 4.16 4.98
N MET A 129 9.07 4.16 5.33
CA MET A 129 10.06 5.09 4.75
C MET A 129 10.27 4.89 3.25
N LYS A 130 10.14 3.66 2.74
CA LYS A 130 10.21 3.41 1.29
C LYS A 130 9.02 3.99 0.53
N ILE A 131 7.84 3.95 1.12
CA ILE A 131 6.60 4.49 0.51
C ILE A 131 6.47 5.99 0.74
N ASN A 132 7.20 6.52 1.72
CA ASN A 132 7.16 7.93 2.11
C ASN A 132 7.32 8.87 0.91
N VAL A 133 8.26 8.59 0.00
CA VAL A 133 8.47 9.40 -1.21
C VAL A 133 7.23 9.41 -2.12
N ILE A 134 6.65 8.23 -2.36
CA ILE A 134 5.44 8.09 -3.19
C ILE A 134 4.25 8.77 -2.50
N PHE A 135 4.16 8.68 -1.18
CA PHE A 135 3.11 9.31 -0.39
C PHE A 135 3.16 10.82 -0.53
N PHE A 136 4.32 11.45 -0.27
CA PHE A 136 4.51 12.91 -0.35
C PHE A 136 4.27 13.47 -1.76
N GLN A 137 4.50 12.69 -2.82
CA GLN A 137 4.13 13.06 -4.20
C GLN A 137 2.61 13.07 -4.46
N LYS A 138 1.80 12.52 -3.55
CA LYS A 138 0.36 12.32 -3.72
C LYS A 138 -0.48 13.03 -2.68
N VAL A 139 0.13 13.75 -1.74
CA VAL A 139 -0.58 14.54 -0.72
C VAL A 139 -0.33 16.03 -0.91
N LYS A 140 -1.33 16.82 -0.53
CA LYS A 140 -1.23 18.27 -0.40
C LYS A 140 -1.41 18.66 1.06
N PHE A 141 -0.62 19.62 1.51
CA PHE A 141 -0.66 20.17 2.85
C PHE A 141 -1.61 21.36 2.89
N VAL A 142 -2.53 21.35 3.84
CA VAL A 142 -3.32 22.55 4.19
C VAL A 142 -2.53 23.29 5.25
N VAL A 143 -2.03 24.48 4.91
CA VAL A 143 -1.20 25.28 5.81
C VAL A 143 -2.09 25.85 6.91
N GLY A 144 -1.86 25.42 8.15
CA GLY A 144 -2.41 26.04 9.36
C GLY A 144 -1.41 27.02 9.97
N ASP A 145 -0.81 26.63 11.09
CA ASP A 145 0.23 27.39 11.81
C ASP A 145 1.63 27.33 11.15
N GLY A 146 1.80 26.49 10.12
CA GLY A 146 3.05 26.30 9.39
C GLY A 146 4.14 25.51 10.13
N THR A 147 3.93 25.10 11.38
CA THR A 147 4.98 24.45 12.20
C THR A 147 5.41 23.08 11.66
N SER A 148 4.49 22.40 10.96
CA SER A 148 4.68 21.06 10.41
C SER A 148 4.82 21.03 8.88
N THR A 149 4.81 22.19 8.21
CA THR A 149 4.85 22.30 6.74
C THR A 149 6.13 22.98 6.28
N ARG A 150 6.86 22.35 5.35
CA ARG A 150 8.08 22.91 4.77
C ARG A 150 7.72 23.74 3.55
N PHE A 151 7.79 25.06 3.70
CA PHE A 151 7.40 26.05 2.70
C PHE A 151 7.86 25.72 1.27
N TRP A 152 9.12 25.33 1.09
CA TRP A 152 9.70 25.06 -0.22
C TRP A 152 9.52 23.62 -0.71
N LYS A 153 9.47 22.63 0.19
CA LYS A 153 9.61 21.20 -0.17
C LYS A 153 8.30 20.42 -0.14
N ASP A 154 7.28 20.95 0.54
CA ASP A 154 5.98 20.30 0.62
C ASP A 154 5.03 20.97 -0.37
N THR A 155 4.16 20.16 -1.00
CA THR A 155 3.13 20.68 -1.91
C THR A 155 1.96 21.21 -1.09
N TRP A 156 1.77 22.53 -1.06
CA TRP A 156 0.67 23.16 -0.31
C TRP A 156 -0.17 24.15 -1.15
N LEU A 157 0.38 24.70 -2.24
CA LEU A 157 -0.31 25.65 -3.11
C LEU A 157 -0.81 24.98 -4.40
N GLU A 158 0.10 24.42 -5.20
CA GLU A 158 -0.21 23.84 -6.52
C GLU A 158 -0.11 22.30 -6.52
N ASP A 159 0.28 21.69 -7.65
CA ASP A 159 0.50 20.24 -7.79
C ASP A 159 1.95 19.82 -7.52
N THR A 160 2.87 20.78 -7.44
CA THR A 160 4.29 20.55 -7.15
C THR A 160 4.78 21.41 -5.99
N PRO A 161 5.85 20.99 -5.29
CA PRO A 161 6.53 21.85 -4.34
C PRO A 161 7.12 23.09 -5.04
N LEU A 162 7.29 24.18 -4.29
CA LEU A 162 7.83 25.44 -4.82
C LEU A 162 9.33 25.37 -5.15
N ALA A 163 10.07 24.45 -4.50
CA ALA A 163 11.43 24.12 -4.90
C ALA A 163 11.40 23.19 -6.12
N LEU A 164 11.95 23.71 -7.23
CA LEU A 164 12.24 22.96 -8.46
C LEU A 164 13.45 22.03 -8.27
#